data_AF-A0A3R7BJ77-F1
#
_entry.id   AF-A0A3R7BJ77-F1
#
_cell.length_a   1.000
_cell.length_b   1.000
_cell.length_c   1.000
_cell.angle_alpha   90.00
_cell.angle_beta   90.00
_cell.angle_gamma   90.00
#
_symmetry.space_group_name_H-M   'P 1'
#
loop_
_entity.id
_entity.type
_entity.pdbx_description
1 polymer ?
#
loop_
_entity_poly.entity_id
_entity_poly.type
_entity_poly.pdbx_seq_one_letter_code
_entity_poly.pdbx_strand_id
1 'polypeptide(L)'
;MGRVAAPTWADDDDSGVSFVQGHGQVNLPDGTTHYSIMSLPRADAKRRDDNRHGRTTSVDGVIDALQQVRLNCEHGALQATRRNPHSIEAPPRTSEEARVTLVSDASNITRKNALMQQTIDTELEKVMTVRRSRADMLSKIAQNVKRLEIQLKAALPPKPVVLVPSPKQTPIEAAPPSSPPPTPPASPLPRATKAPPKAAAPSPVAPTKPQEAVRPDVPEEFVQVAKSRMEKLKQLEASIVPFADSQDPNMKRIRVLLKKKVCSVHDGVHLDQMCPYTIPTTPVRSEGQSDDAYRLSIGMEQDTNHSFESFDKYTQRMAMAVALLLAVMQTAGFELHRQYKSQFLKLASVIESNVVPILSRDVKSGAAATLAQLTTFVTQRSFVTEPEGRRPTETSVTAADEEKSTKDDNNSFNRNDQSYNSGYGQRGGRGGGRGGYRR
;
A
#
# COMPACT_ATOMS: atom_id res chain seq x y z
N MET A 1 35.61 -48.26 -15.74
CA MET A 1 34.67 -48.97 -14.85
C MET A 1 35.06 -48.63 -13.42
N GLY A 2 34.22 -47.91 -12.68
CA GLY A 2 34.46 -47.54 -11.29
C GLY A 2 33.22 -46.88 -10.73
N ARG A 3 32.43 -47.64 -9.97
CA ARG A 3 31.25 -47.16 -9.23
C ARG A 3 31.67 -47.02 -7.77
N VAL A 4 31.55 -45.81 -7.23
CA VAL A 4 31.65 -45.54 -5.79
C VAL A 4 30.23 -45.32 -5.28
N ALA A 5 29.87 -46.09 -4.25
CA ALA A 5 28.57 -46.12 -3.61
C ALA A 5 28.39 -44.93 -2.65
N ALA A 6 27.13 -44.52 -2.49
CA ALA A 6 26.68 -43.47 -1.56
C ALA A 6 26.65 -43.97 -0.11
N PRO A 7 26.78 -43.08 0.90
CA PRO A 7 26.58 -43.45 2.30
C PRO A 7 25.12 -43.26 2.73
N THR A 8 24.57 -44.34 3.27
CA THR A 8 23.38 -44.40 4.12
C THR A 8 23.67 -43.75 5.47
N TRP A 9 22.81 -42.83 5.92
CA TRP A 9 22.78 -42.36 7.31
C TRP A 9 21.53 -42.92 7.97
N ALA A 10 21.77 -43.61 9.07
CA ALA A 10 20.79 -44.26 9.92
C ALA A 10 20.07 -43.25 10.82
N ASP A 11 18.81 -43.57 11.10
CA ASP A 11 17.99 -43.08 12.20
C ASP A 11 18.59 -43.50 13.55
N ASP A 12 18.53 -42.63 14.56
CA ASP A 12 18.33 -43.00 15.98
C ASP A 12 18.03 -41.76 16.86
N ASP A 13 17.29 -42.03 17.94
CA ASP A 13 16.94 -41.21 19.12
C ASP A 13 15.76 -40.23 18.96
N ASP A 14 14.51 -40.55 19.33
CA ASP A 14 13.95 -41.13 20.56
C ASP A 14 13.92 -40.15 21.75
N SER A 15 12.79 -39.43 21.90
CA SER A 15 12.45 -38.73 23.14
C SER A 15 10.94 -38.82 23.37
N GLY A 16 10.57 -39.79 24.20
CA GLY A 16 9.20 -40.09 24.59
C GLY A 16 8.53 -38.99 25.41
N VAL A 17 7.24 -38.79 25.14
CA VAL A 17 6.30 -38.12 26.04
C VAL A 17 5.21 -39.13 26.36
N SER A 18 5.21 -39.58 27.61
CA SER A 18 4.28 -40.56 28.18
C SER A 18 2.85 -40.04 28.23
N PHE A 19 1.94 -40.77 27.59
CA PHE A 19 0.49 -40.62 27.73
C PHE A 19 0.02 -41.38 28.98
N VAL A 20 -0.59 -40.68 29.94
CA VAL A 20 -1.26 -41.30 31.11
C VAL A 20 -2.72 -41.51 30.74
N GLN A 21 -3.09 -42.78 30.48
CA GLN A 21 -4.46 -43.20 30.23
C GLN A 21 -4.97 -43.98 31.44
N GLY A 22 -5.73 -43.29 32.29
CA GLY A 22 -6.37 -43.88 33.47
C GLY A 22 -7.63 -44.65 33.06
N HIS A 23 -7.57 -45.98 33.18
CA HIS A 23 -8.73 -46.86 33.18
C HIS A 23 -9.45 -46.76 34.53
N GLY A 24 -10.69 -46.28 34.51
CA GLY A 24 -11.62 -46.38 35.64
C GLY A 24 -12.79 -47.29 35.26
N GLN A 25 -12.71 -48.57 35.63
CA GLN A 25 -13.86 -49.46 35.70
C GLN A 25 -14.70 -49.09 36.94
N VAL A 26 -16.01 -48.86 36.75
CA VAL A 26 -16.98 -48.90 37.85
C VAL A 26 -18.18 -49.70 37.37
N ASN A 27 -18.52 -50.73 38.16
CA ASN A 27 -19.61 -51.68 37.96
C ASN A 27 -21.00 -51.05 38.22
N LEU A 28 -22.00 -51.65 37.56
CA LEU A 28 -23.45 -51.44 37.67
C LEU A 28 -24.02 -51.52 39.11
N PRO A 29 -25.27 -51.08 39.33
CA PRO A 29 -26.38 -52.04 39.31
C PRO A 29 -27.63 -51.60 38.52
N ASP A 30 -28.41 -52.63 38.19
CA ASP A 30 -29.63 -52.70 37.40
C ASP A 30 -30.78 -51.78 37.79
N GLY A 31 -31.64 -51.56 36.77
CA GLY A 31 -33.09 -51.53 36.95
C GLY A 31 -33.71 -50.18 36.66
N THR A 32 -34.49 -50.09 35.58
CA THR A 32 -35.92 -49.68 35.59
C THR A 32 -36.37 -49.42 34.15
N THR A 33 -37.35 -50.19 33.72
CA THR A 33 -38.17 -50.03 32.50
C THR A 33 -38.90 -48.69 32.45
N HIS A 34 -39.01 -48.04 31.28
CA HIS A 34 -40.30 -47.63 30.68
C HIS A 34 -40.19 -46.77 29.38
N TYR A 35 -41.03 -47.18 28.42
CA TYR A 35 -41.72 -46.47 27.32
C TYR A 35 -41.01 -45.71 26.19
N SER A 36 -41.36 -46.18 24.98
CA SER A 36 -41.41 -45.54 23.66
C SER A 36 -41.74 -44.05 23.65
N ILE A 37 -41.18 -43.32 22.68
CA ILE A 37 -41.89 -42.40 21.78
C ILE A 37 -41.06 -42.22 20.49
N MET A 38 -41.75 -42.29 19.36
CA MET A 38 -41.26 -42.14 17.99
C MET A 38 -40.58 -40.78 17.78
N SER A 39 -39.50 -40.73 16.99
CA SER A 39 -38.94 -39.48 16.46
C SER A 39 -38.75 -39.59 14.95
N LEU A 40 -39.58 -38.83 14.23
CA LEU A 40 -39.48 -38.51 12.81
C LEU A 40 -38.24 -37.62 12.53
N PRO A 41 -37.68 -37.63 11.32
CA PRO A 41 -36.54 -36.78 10.97
C PRO A 41 -36.97 -35.34 10.71
N ARG A 42 -36.35 -34.39 11.41
CA ARG A 42 -36.54 -32.94 11.27
C ARG A 42 -35.62 -32.43 10.16
N ALA A 43 -36.21 -31.88 9.10
CA ALA A 43 -35.52 -31.16 8.05
C ALA A 43 -35.08 -29.78 8.56
N ASP A 44 -33.77 -29.51 8.53
CA ASP A 44 -33.21 -28.18 8.84
C ASP A 44 -33.10 -27.34 7.56
N ALA A 45 -34.08 -26.44 7.40
CA ALA A 45 -33.99 -25.28 6.53
C ALA A 45 -33.52 -24.07 7.37
N LYS A 46 -32.24 -23.68 7.27
CA LYS A 46 -31.79 -22.33 7.65
C LYS A 46 -30.39 -22.02 7.15
N ARG A 47 -30.28 -21.12 6.16
CA ARG A 47 -29.21 -20.10 5.99
C ARG A 47 -29.32 -19.42 4.63
N ARG A 48 -30.01 -18.28 4.59
CA ARG A 48 -29.70 -17.15 3.71
C ARG A 48 -30.04 -15.90 4.49
N ASP A 49 -29.01 -15.25 5.02
CA ASP A 49 -28.95 -13.82 5.28
C ASP A 49 -27.55 -13.54 5.81
N ASP A 50 -26.65 -13.15 4.91
CA ASP A 50 -25.35 -12.54 5.23
C ASP A 50 -24.88 -11.80 3.97
N ASN A 51 -25.62 -10.75 3.62
CA ASN A 51 -25.19 -9.82 2.57
C ASN A 51 -25.64 -8.41 2.94
N ARG A 52 -25.00 -7.83 3.96
CA ARG A 52 -25.21 -6.42 4.26
C ARG A 52 -24.01 -5.84 5.01
N HIS A 53 -23.59 -4.66 4.53
CA HIS A 53 -22.68 -3.68 5.15
C HIS A 53 -21.18 -3.75 4.78
N GLY A 54 -20.87 -3.38 3.53
CA GLY A 54 -19.68 -2.58 3.24
C GLY A 54 -20.15 -1.16 2.89
N ARG A 55 -20.02 -0.20 3.82
CA ARG A 55 -20.31 1.21 3.56
C ARG A 55 -19.26 1.77 2.59
N THR A 56 -19.67 2.05 1.36
CA THR A 56 -18.91 2.84 0.39
C THR A 56 -18.91 4.30 0.86
N THR A 57 -17.87 4.74 1.58
CA THR A 57 -17.75 6.12 2.09
C THR A 57 -17.29 7.12 1.03
N SER A 58 -16.88 6.65 -0.15
CA SER A 58 -16.58 7.52 -1.29
C SER A 58 -17.82 7.71 -2.16
N VAL A 59 -18.06 8.96 -2.57
CA VAL A 59 -19.09 9.35 -3.55
C VAL A 59 -18.99 8.50 -4.82
N ASP A 60 -17.77 8.20 -5.28
CA ASP A 60 -17.55 7.33 -6.44
C ASP A 60 -17.98 5.88 -6.17
N GLY A 61 -17.75 5.36 -4.96
CA GLY A 61 -18.22 4.03 -4.57
C GLY A 61 -19.73 3.90 -4.49
N VAL A 62 -20.44 4.99 -4.15
CA VAL A 62 -21.92 5.02 -4.18
C VAL A 62 -22.44 5.01 -5.61
N ILE A 63 -21.79 5.75 -6.53
CA ILE A 63 -22.13 5.75 -7.96
C ILE A 63 -21.97 4.34 -8.54
N ASP A 64 -20.84 3.69 -8.28
CA ASP A 64 -20.57 2.33 -8.79
C ASP A 64 -21.55 1.30 -8.21
N ALA A 65 -21.89 1.42 -6.93
CA ALA A 65 -22.89 0.55 -6.30
C ALA A 65 -24.28 0.72 -6.95
N LEU A 66 -24.70 1.95 -7.22
CA LEU A 66 -25.96 2.23 -7.91
C LEU A 66 -25.97 1.72 -9.36
N GLN A 67 -24.86 1.88 -10.09
CA GLN A 67 -24.69 1.32 -11.43
C GLN A 67 -24.73 -0.21 -11.44
N GLN A 68 -24.10 -0.86 -10.45
CA GLN A 68 -24.12 -2.31 -10.33
C GLN A 68 -25.51 -2.85 -9.99
N VAL A 69 -26.27 -2.15 -9.14
CA VAL A 69 -27.67 -2.51 -8.85
C VAL A 69 -28.52 -2.40 -10.12
N ARG A 70 -28.35 -1.34 -10.92
CA ARG A 70 -29.02 -1.19 -12.22
C ARG A 70 -28.72 -2.36 -13.15
N LEU A 71 -27.44 -2.72 -13.36
CA LEU A 71 -27.04 -3.84 -14.20
C LEU A 71 -27.63 -5.18 -13.72
N ASN A 72 -27.67 -5.41 -12.40
CA ASN A 72 -28.27 -6.62 -11.84
C ASN A 72 -29.79 -6.67 -12.05
N CYS A 73 -30.48 -5.53 -12.00
CA CYS A 73 -31.92 -5.45 -12.27
C CYS A 73 -32.23 -5.77 -13.75
N GLU A 74 -31.44 -5.23 -14.68
CA GLU A 74 -31.55 -5.53 -16.11
C GLU A 74 -31.30 -7.02 -16.39
N HIS A 75 -30.28 -7.62 -15.75
CA HIS A 75 -29.95 -9.03 -15.91
C HIS A 75 -31.03 -9.96 -15.32
N GLY A 76 -31.61 -9.61 -14.17
CA GLY A 76 -32.72 -10.34 -13.56
C GLY A 76 -33.98 -10.33 -14.43
N ALA A 77 -34.29 -9.20 -15.07
CA ALA A 77 -35.41 -9.10 -16.01
C ALA A 77 -35.22 -10.00 -17.24
N LEU A 78 -34.01 -10.10 -17.78
CA LEU A 78 -33.68 -10.96 -18.92
C LEU A 78 -33.67 -12.46 -18.58
N GLN A 79 -33.36 -12.82 -17.34
CA GLN A 79 -33.42 -14.23 -16.91
C GLN A 79 -34.86 -14.70 -16.64
N ALA A 80 -35.73 -13.80 -16.15
CA ALA A 80 -37.13 -14.11 -15.93
C ALA A 80 -37.89 -14.48 -17.23
N THR A 81 -37.48 -13.92 -18.37
CA THR A 81 -38.06 -14.23 -19.68
C THR A 81 -37.50 -15.51 -20.32
N ARG A 82 -36.39 -16.05 -19.81
CA ARG A 82 -35.72 -17.27 -20.33
C ARG A 82 -36.08 -18.56 -19.59
N ARG A 83 -37.10 -18.58 -18.75
CA ARG A 83 -37.52 -19.82 -18.06
C ARG A 83 -37.87 -20.92 -19.08
N ASN A 84 -37.29 -22.08 -18.81
CA ASN A 84 -37.10 -23.24 -19.67
C ASN A 84 -38.45 -23.82 -20.19
N PRO A 85 -38.69 -23.92 -21.52
CA PRO A 85 -39.93 -24.48 -22.07
C PRO A 85 -40.10 -25.99 -21.87
N HIS A 86 -39.14 -26.69 -21.24
CA HIS A 86 -39.14 -28.15 -21.12
C HIS A 86 -39.48 -28.70 -19.72
N SER A 87 -40.01 -27.89 -18.80
CA SER A 87 -40.54 -28.42 -17.53
C SER A 87 -41.93 -28.99 -17.75
N ILE A 88 -42.01 -30.30 -18.03
CA ILE A 88 -43.26 -31.07 -18.14
C ILE A 88 -43.80 -31.29 -16.72
N GLU A 89 -44.48 -30.29 -16.18
CA GLU A 89 -45.41 -30.49 -15.05
C GLU A 89 -46.84 -30.56 -15.58
N ALA A 90 -47.63 -31.45 -15.00
CA ALA A 90 -48.93 -31.88 -15.47
C ALA A 90 -49.90 -30.70 -15.74
N PRO A 91 -50.76 -30.78 -16.77
CA PRO A 91 -51.65 -29.69 -17.16
C PRO A 91 -52.66 -29.39 -16.04
N PRO A 92 -52.75 -28.12 -15.57
CA PRO A 92 -53.80 -27.71 -14.66
C PRO A 92 -55.16 -27.76 -15.39
N ARG A 93 -56.15 -28.36 -14.73
CA ARG A 93 -57.53 -28.49 -15.21
C ARG A 93 -58.26 -27.14 -15.06
N THR A 94 -57.97 -26.21 -15.98
CA THR A 94 -58.79 -25.10 -16.54
C THR A 94 -57.82 -24.03 -17.06
N SER A 95 -57.59 -24.01 -18.38
CA SER A 95 -56.48 -23.28 -19.01
C SER A 95 -56.65 -21.74 -19.09
N GLU A 96 -57.79 -21.20 -18.68
CA GLU A 96 -58.11 -19.78 -18.85
C GLU A 96 -57.77 -18.92 -17.63
N GLU A 97 -58.11 -19.37 -16.41
CA GLU A 97 -57.81 -18.62 -15.18
C GLU A 97 -56.29 -18.50 -14.94
N ALA A 98 -55.53 -19.57 -15.20
CA ALA A 98 -54.07 -19.55 -15.05
C ALA A 98 -53.38 -18.56 -16.01
N ARG A 99 -53.97 -18.29 -17.19
CA ARG A 99 -53.40 -17.31 -18.15
C ARG A 99 -53.63 -15.87 -17.71
N VAL A 100 -54.80 -15.58 -17.14
CA VAL A 100 -55.12 -14.22 -16.65
C VAL A 100 -54.24 -13.85 -15.46
N THR A 101 -53.98 -14.77 -14.53
CA THR A 101 -53.10 -14.51 -13.37
C THR A 101 -51.66 -14.26 -13.78
N LEU A 102 -51.11 -15.05 -14.72
CA LEU A 102 -49.72 -14.90 -15.18
C LEU A 102 -49.45 -13.57 -15.90
N VAL A 103 -50.41 -13.07 -16.68
CA VAL A 103 -50.28 -11.76 -17.37
C VAL A 103 -50.33 -10.60 -16.37
N SER A 104 -51.19 -10.70 -15.35
CA SER A 104 -51.27 -9.71 -14.27
C SER A 104 -49.97 -9.61 -13.47
N ASP A 105 -49.37 -10.75 -13.11
CA ASP A 105 -48.11 -10.80 -12.35
C ASP A 105 -46.93 -10.25 -13.14
N ALA A 106 -46.83 -10.55 -14.44
CA ALA A 106 -45.79 -10.01 -15.31
C ALA A 106 -45.88 -8.47 -15.45
N SER A 107 -47.11 -7.93 -15.54
CA SER A 107 -47.35 -6.48 -15.60
C SER A 107 -46.95 -5.79 -14.29
N ASN A 108 -47.31 -6.37 -13.15
CA ASN A 108 -46.96 -5.84 -11.83
C ASN A 108 -45.43 -5.86 -11.58
N ILE A 109 -44.74 -6.92 -12.00
CA ILE A 109 -43.27 -7.01 -11.93
C ILE A 109 -42.62 -5.93 -12.79
N THR A 110 -43.12 -5.72 -14.01
CA THR A 110 -42.59 -4.70 -14.93
C THR A 110 -42.75 -3.30 -14.35
N ARG A 111 -43.92 -2.98 -13.78
CA ARG A 111 -44.17 -1.68 -13.12
C ARG A 111 -43.27 -1.45 -11.91
N LYS A 112 -43.05 -2.48 -11.09
CA LYS A 112 -42.17 -2.40 -9.91
C LYS A 112 -40.71 -2.17 -10.30
N ASN A 113 -40.23 -2.84 -11.35
CA ASN A 113 -38.88 -2.63 -11.88
C ASN A 113 -38.71 -1.22 -12.44
N ALA A 114 -39.71 -0.68 -13.16
CA ALA A 114 -39.68 0.69 -13.66
C ALA A 114 -39.60 1.73 -12.53
N LEU A 115 -40.38 1.55 -11.45
CA LEU A 115 -40.35 2.44 -10.29
C LEU A 115 -39.00 2.40 -9.56
N MET A 116 -38.42 1.20 -9.42
CA MET A 116 -37.10 1.03 -8.82
C MET A 116 -36.01 1.72 -9.66
N GLN A 117 -36.08 1.59 -10.99
CA GLN A 117 -35.15 2.26 -11.89
C GLN A 117 -35.25 3.79 -11.79
N GLN A 118 -36.47 4.34 -11.75
CA GLN A 118 -36.70 5.77 -11.54
C GLN A 118 -36.09 6.28 -10.21
N THR A 119 -36.16 5.47 -9.16
CA THR A 119 -35.59 5.81 -7.85
C THR A 119 -34.06 5.84 -7.90
N ILE A 120 -33.45 4.84 -8.55
CA ILE A 120 -32.00 4.80 -8.77
C ILE A 120 -31.52 6.00 -9.57
N ASP A 121 -32.20 6.34 -10.66
CA ASP A 121 -31.81 7.48 -11.51
C ASP A 121 -31.96 8.82 -10.77
N THR A 122 -32.97 8.96 -9.92
CA THR A 122 -33.16 10.15 -9.07
C THR A 122 -32.05 10.31 -8.04
N GLU A 123 -31.65 9.22 -7.38
CA GLU A 123 -30.53 9.26 -6.42
C GLU A 123 -29.19 9.51 -7.12
N LEU A 124 -28.99 8.94 -8.31
CA LEU A 124 -27.78 9.18 -9.10
C LEU A 124 -27.64 10.66 -9.47
N GLU A 125 -28.73 11.34 -9.86
CA GLU A 125 -28.69 12.78 -10.17
C GLU A 125 -28.36 13.62 -8.93
N LYS A 126 -28.88 13.27 -7.74
CA LYS A 126 -28.51 13.93 -6.48
C LYS A 126 -27.00 13.78 -6.19
N VAL A 127 -26.45 12.59 -6.39
CA VAL A 127 -25.01 12.36 -6.19
C VAL A 127 -24.18 13.16 -7.20
N MET A 128 -24.62 13.24 -8.46
CA MET A 128 -23.95 14.01 -9.50
C MET A 128 -23.98 15.53 -9.24
N THR A 129 -25.07 16.07 -8.70
CA THR A 129 -25.14 17.49 -8.32
C THR A 129 -24.18 17.82 -7.17
N VAL A 130 -24.07 16.96 -6.15
CA VAL A 130 -23.07 17.10 -5.08
C VAL A 130 -21.65 17.07 -5.64
N ARG A 131 -21.37 16.16 -6.59
CA ARG A 131 -20.06 16.06 -7.25
C ARG A 131 -19.71 17.34 -8.02
N ARG A 132 -20.66 17.92 -8.77
CA ARG A 132 -20.47 19.19 -9.49
C ARG A 132 -20.18 20.34 -8.50
N SER A 133 -20.95 20.45 -7.42
CA SER A 133 -20.73 21.45 -6.36
C SER A 133 -19.35 21.34 -5.71
N ARG A 134 -18.89 20.11 -5.44
CA ARG A 134 -17.54 19.87 -4.90
C ARG A 134 -16.44 20.29 -5.89
N ALA A 135 -16.62 19.98 -7.18
CA ALA A 135 -15.68 20.41 -8.22
C ALA A 135 -15.57 21.93 -8.32
N ASP A 136 -16.70 22.65 -8.22
CA ASP A 136 -16.72 24.12 -8.20
C ASP A 136 -16.01 24.70 -6.97
N MET A 137 -16.19 24.09 -5.78
CA MET A 137 -15.46 24.51 -4.57
C MET A 137 -13.94 24.32 -4.73
N LEU A 138 -13.51 23.17 -5.26
CA LEU A 138 -12.08 22.91 -5.49
C LEU A 138 -11.49 23.87 -6.53
N SER A 139 -12.26 24.23 -7.57
CA SER A 139 -11.87 25.24 -8.55
C SER A 139 -11.68 26.63 -7.92
N LYS A 140 -12.59 27.04 -7.03
CA LYS A 140 -12.45 28.30 -6.26
C LYS A 140 -11.21 28.29 -5.37
N ILE A 141 -10.94 27.19 -4.68
CA ILE A 141 -9.72 27.04 -3.86
C ILE A 141 -8.47 27.17 -4.73
N ALA A 142 -8.41 26.48 -5.86
CA ALA A 142 -7.28 26.57 -6.79
C ALA A 142 -7.04 28.00 -7.30
N GLN A 143 -8.11 28.74 -7.62
CA GLN A 143 -8.00 30.15 -8.01
C GLN A 143 -7.48 31.04 -6.88
N ASN A 144 -7.92 30.81 -5.64
CA ASN A 144 -7.44 31.56 -4.47
C ASN A 144 -5.97 31.29 -4.19
N VAL A 145 -5.52 30.03 -4.30
CA VAL A 145 -4.09 29.67 -4.18
C VAL A 145 -3.26 30.41 -5.23
N LYS A 146 -3.72 30.47 -6.48
CA LYS A 146 -3.03 31.20 -7.55
C LYS A 146 -2.95 32.71 -7.28
N ARG A 147 -4.01 33.31 -6.71
CA ARG A 147 -3.99 34.74 -6.30
C ARG A 147 -2.97 34.99 -5.19
N LEU A 148 -2.91 34.12 -4.19
CA LEU A 148 -1.94 34.21 -3.10
C LEU A 148 -0.50 34.06 -3.62
N GLU A 149 -0.26 33.16 -4.58
CA GLU A 149 1.07 33.00 -5.19
C GLU A 149 1.53 34.29 -5.91
N ILE A 150 0.62 34.97 -6.62
CA ILE A 150 0.90 36.25 -7.27
C ILE A 150 1.20 37.33 -6.23
N GLN A 151 0.41 37.40 -5.15
CA GLN A 151 0.65 38.36 -4.06
C GLN A 151 2.00 38.11 -3.38
N LEU A 152 2.36 36.84 -3.16
CA LEU A 152 3.66 36.48 -2.56
C LEU A 152 4.83 36.85 -3.48
N LYS A 153 4.70 36.63 -4.79
CA LYS A 153 5.69 37.05 -5.79
C LYS A 153 5.84 38.57 -5.86
N ALA A 154 4.74 39.32 -5.70
CA ALA A 154 4.78 40.78 -5.68
C ALA A 154 5.34 41.37 -4.37
N ALA A 155 5.17 40.66 -3.24
CA ALA A 155 5.66 41.10 -1.93
C ALA A 155 7.17 40.83 -1.71
N LEU A 156 7.77 39.93 -2.48
CA LEU A 156 9.20 39.68 -2.41
C LEU A 156 9.97 40.91 -2.96
N PRO A 157 10.87 41.52 -2.16
CA PRO A 157 11.68 42.62 -2.64
C PRO A 157 12.48 42.17 -3.87
N PRO A 158 12.68 43.05 -4.88
CA PRO A 158 13.47 42.72 -6.05
C PRO A 158 14.82 42.20 -5.59
N LYS A 159 15.15 40.97 -6.02
CA LYS A 159 16.43 40.33 -5.69
C LYS A 159 17.55 41.34 -5.97
N PRO A 160 18.39 41.68 -4.98
CA PRO A 160 19.48 42.62 -5.20
C PRO A 160 20.31 42.09 -6.35
N VAL A 161 20.46 42.90 -7.39
CA VAL A 161 21.28 42.58 -8.55
C VAL A 161 22.71 42.47 -8.04
N VAL A 162 23.14 41.24 -7.77
CA VAL A 162 24.54 40.94 -7.50
C VAL A 162 25.25 41.19 -8.82
N LEU A 163 25.91 42.35 -8.92
CA LEU A 163 26.87 42.64 -9.98
C LEU A 163 27.93 41.52 -9.94
N VAL A 164 27.83 40.59 -10.89
CA VAL A 164 28.86 39.59 -11.14
C VAL A 164 30.07 40.34 -11.68
N PRO A 165 31.22 40.37 -10.97
CA PRO A 165 32.44 40.95 -11.50
C PRO A 165 32.92 40.11 -12.68
N SER A 166 33.26 40.80 -13.77
CA SER A 166 33.73 40.23 -15.03
C SER A 166 34.84 39.18 -14.85
N PRO A 167 34.84 38.09 -15.65
CA PRO A 167 35.87 37.07 -15.57
C PRO A 167 37.23 37.63 -16.00
N LYS A 168 38.19 37.57 -15.08
CA LYS A 168 39.61 37.86 -15.30
C LYS A 168 40.18 36.79 -16.25
N GLN A 169 40.59 37.21 -17.45
CA GLN A 169 41.32 36.38 -18.41
C GLN A 169 42.66 35.94 -17.80
N THR A 170 42.93 34.64 -17.82
CA THR A 170 44.22 34.06 -17.44
C THR A 170 45.10 33.93 -18.70
N PRO A 171 46.37 34.37 -18.68
CA PRO A 171 47.28 34.22 -19.82
C PRO A 171 47.78 32.78 -20.00
N ILE A 172 48.04 32.44 -21.26
CA ILE A 172 48.63 31.20 -21.78
C ILE A 172 50.06 31.05 -21.24
N GLU A 173 50.34 29.97 -20.50
CA GLU A 173 51.69 29.60 -20.06
C GLU A 173 52.20 28.38 -20.85
N ALA A 174 53.41 28.53 -21.36
CA ALA A 174 54.06 27.66 -22.34
C ALA A 174 54.65 26.38 -21.71
N ALA A 175 54.75 25.35 -22.55
CA ALA A 175 55.34 24.05 -22.25
C ALA A 175 56.84 24.13 -21.86
N PRO A 176 57.32 23.25 -20.96
CA PRO A 176 58.75 22.95 -20.83
C PRO A 176 59.13 21.56 -21.41
N PRO A 177 60.39 21.40 -21.86
CA PRO A 177 60.88 20.17 -22.48
C PRO A 177 61.46 19.12 -21.50
N SER A 178 61.67 17.94 -22.06
CA SER A 178 62.14 16.64 -21.56
C SER A 178 63.50 16.55 -20.81
N SER A 179 63.50 15.77 -19.69
CA SER A 179 64.43 14.70 -19.18
C SER A 179 65.97 14.84 -19.24
N PRO A 180 66.85 14.00 -18.57
CA PRO A 180 66.73 12.91 -17.53
C PRO A 180 67.88 13.01 -16.44
N PRO A 181 68.46 11.96 -15.77
CA PRO A 181 68.05 10.64 -15.22
C PRO A 181 68.31 10.48 -13.67
N PRO A 182 68.01 9.31 -13.03
CA PRO A 182 68.03 9.12 -11.57
C PRO A 182 69.27 8.37 -11.02
N THR A 183 69.69 8.65 -9.77
CA THR A 183 70.61 7.80 -8.96
C THR A 183 70.48 8.11 -7.44
N PRO A 184 70.98 7.29 -6.49
CA PRO A 184 70.18 6.61 -5.46
C PRO A 184 70.66 6.95 -4.00
N PRO A 185 70.25 6.23 -2.93
CA PRO A 185 70.11 6.78 -1.57
C PRO A 185 71.34 6.60 -0.68
N ALA A 186 71.44 7.44 0.36
CA ALA A 186 72.33 7.23 1.51
C ALA A 186 71.69 7.72 2.83
N SER A 187 71.18 6.75 3.60
CA SER A 187 71.58 6.38 4.97
C SER A 187 71.62 7.39 6.15
N PRO A 188 71.52 6.86 7.41
CA PRO A 188 70.87 7.47 8.57
C PRO A 188 71.85 7.95 9.66
N LEU A 189 71.34 8.53 10.77
CA LEU A 189 71.84 8.54 12.19
C LEU A 189 71.14 9.69 12.99
N PRO A 190 71.26 9.83 14.33
CA PRO A 190 70.85 8.89 15.38
C PRO A 190 70.02 9.51 16.54
N ARG A 191 69.57 8.58 17.38
CA ARG A 191 68.92 8.58 18.71
C ARG A 191 69.62 9.37 19.84
N ALA A 192 68.84 9.99 20.75
CA ALA A 192 69.08 10.12 22.21
C ALA A 192 67.88 10.85 22.90
N THR A 193 66.96 10.18 23.63
CA THR A 193 66.92 9.80 25.07
C THR A 193 66.47 10.87 26.11
N LYS A 194 65.39 10.51 26.86
CA LYS A 194 65.03 10.80 28.28
C LYS A 194 64.58 12.24 28.63
N ALA A 195 63.55 12.54 29.44
CA ALA A 195 62.76 11.83 30.47
C ALA A 195 61.41 12.60 30.78
N PRO A 196 60.46 12.04 31.56
CA PRO A 196 59.10 12.58 31.87
C PRO A 196 59.00 13.12 33.33
N PRO A 197 57.84 13.32 34.00
CA PRO A 197 56.42 13.48 33.59
C PRO A 197 55.72 14.74 34.19
N LYS A 198 54.57 15.17 33.65
CA LYS A 198 53.56 15.89 34.46
C LYS A 198 52.15 15.59 33.96
N ALA A 199 51.34 15.08 34.88
CA ALA A 199 49.95 14.70 34.68
C ALA A 199 49.08 15.90 34.24
N ALA A 200 48.31 15.69 33.18
CA ALA A 200 47.17 16.52 32.81
C ALA A 200 46.08 15.64 32.19
N ALA A 201 44.84 15.95 32.56
CA ALA A 201 43.62 15.18 32.32
C ALA A 201 43.31 14.87 30.84
N PRO A 202 42.57 13.79 30.55
CA PRO A 202 42.18 13.44 29.18
C PRO A 202 41.12 14.41 28.65
N SER A 203 41.51 15.22 27.66
CA SER A 203 40.57 15.92 26.76
C SER A 203 39.97 14.94 25.74
N PRO A 204 38.73 15.19 25.26
CA PRO A 204 37.99 14.26 24.43
C PRO A 204 38.62 14.10 23.04
N VAL A 205 38.80 12.85 22.65
CA VAL A 205 39.30 12.42 21.34
C VAL A 205 38.37 12.95 20.24
N ALA A 206 38.90 13.79 19.38
CA ALA A 206 38.24 14.24 18.16
C ALA A 206 37.97 13.03 17.24
N PRO A 207 36.80 12.95 16.58
CA PRO A 207 36.49 11.85 15.68
C PRO A 207 37.45 11.86 14.49
N THR A 208 38.29 10.83 14.44
CA THR A 208 39.15 10.50 13.30
C THR A 208 38.29 10.37 12.05
N LYS A 209 38.63 11.11 11.00
CA LYS A 209 38.03 11.01 9.65
C LYS A 209 37.89 9.53 9.25
N PRO A 210 36.75 9.10 8.66
CA PRO A 210 36.64 7.78 8.07
C PRO A 210 37.77 7.59 7.07
N GLN A 211 38.65 6.62 7.33
CA GLN A 211 39.61 6.17 6.34
C GLN A 211 38.82 5.72 5.11
N GLU A 212 39.04 6.41 4.00
CA GLU A 212 38.56 6.07 2.68
C GLU A 212 39.03 4.65 2.39
N ALA A 213 38.09 3.70 2.43
CA ALA A 213 38.37 2.29 2.22
C ALA A 213 39.05 2.13 0.86
N VAL A 214 40.31 1.70 0.91
CA VAL A 214 41.13 1.33 -0.25
C VAL A 214 40.28 0.42 -1.13
N ARG A 215 39.88 0.93 -2.31
CA ARG A 215 39.18 0.14 -3.32
C ARG A 215 40.11 -1.02 -3.70
N PRO A 216 39.68 -2.29 -3.54
CA PRO A 216 40.49 -3.40 -4.01
C PRO A 216 40.62 -3.30 -5.54
N ASP A 217 41.86 -3.23 -6.02
CA ASP A 217 42.25 -3.03 -7.42
C ASP A 217 41.97 -4.24 -8.34
N VAL A 218 41.13 -5.19 -7.91
CA VAL A 218 40.86 -6.42 -8.67
C VAL A 218 39.38 -6.47 -9.06
N PRO A 219 39.02 -5.99 -10.26
CA PRO A 219 37.65 -6.01 -10.79
C PRO A 219 37.02 -7.41 -10.84
N GLU A 220 37.84 -8.47 -10.89
CA GLU A 220 37.36 -9.85 -11.06
C GLU A 220 36.61 -10.39 -9.85
N GLU A 221 36.96 -9.99 -8.62
CA GLU A 221 36.24 -10.40 -7.42
C GLU A 221 34.82 -9.83 -7.38
N PHE A 222 34.65 -8.56 -7.78
CA PHE A 222 33.32 -7.94 -7.89
C PHE A 222 32.45 -8.64 -8.93
N VAL A 223 33.02 -9.04 -10.06
CA VAL A 223 32.31 -9.78 -11.11
C VAL A 223 31.87 -11.16 -10.61
N GLN A 224 32.72 -11.86 -9.85
CA GLN A 224 32.35 -13.15 -9.26
C GLN A 224 31.23 -13.01 -8.21
N VAL A 225 31.31 -12.00 -7.34
CA VAL A 225 30.26 -11.72 -6.34
C VAL A 225 28.93 -11.36 -7.01
N ALA A 226 28.97 -10.54 -8.07
CA ALA A 226 27.77 -10.19 -8.84
C ALA A 226 27.16 -11.40 -9.55
N LYS A 227 27.98 -12.27 -10.16
CA LYS A 227 27.52 -13.53 -10.77
C LYS A 227 26.87 -14.46 -9.75
N SER A 228 27.50 -14.63 -8.57
CA SER A 228 26.94 -15.43 -7.49
C SER A 228 25.58 -14.91 -7.01
N ARG A 229 25.42 -13.57 -6.93
CA ARG A 229 24.13 -12.94 -6.61
C ARG A 229 23.06 -13.17 -7.68
N MET A 230 23.42 -13.04 -8.96
CA MET A 230 22.51 -13.30 -10.07
C MET A 230 22.04 -14.77 -10.10
N GLU A 231 22.94 -15.72 -9.81
CA GLU A 231 22.60 -17.15 -9.73
C GLU A 231 21.59 -17.42 -8.60
N LYS A 232 21.78 -16.80 -7.43
CA LYS A 232 20.85 -16.91 -6.30
C LYS A 232 19.48 -16.30 -6.60
N LEU A 233 19.43 -15.16 -7.30
CA LEU A 233 18.17 -14.55 -7.72
C LEU A 233 17.41 -15.46 -8.70
N LYS A 234 18.11 -16.09 -9.65
CA LYS A 234 17.50 -17.10 -10.54
C LYS A 234 16.97 -18.31 -9.77
N GLN A 235 17.68 -18.77 -8.74
CA GLN A 235 17.19 -19.86 -7.87
C GLN A 235 15.92 -19.45 -7.10
N LEU A 236 15.87 -18.22 -6.61
CA LEU A 236 14.70 -17.69 -5.90
C LEU A 236 13.49 -17.56 -6.85
N GLU A 237 13.70 -17.02 -8.05
CA GLU A 237 12.68 -16.97 -9.10
C GLU A 237 12.17 -18.37 -9.44
N ALA A 238 13.07 -19.32 -9.69
CA ALA A 238 12.72 -20.73 -9.96
C ALA A 238 11.96 -21.39 -8.80
N SER A 239 12.20 -21.00 -7.55
CA SER A 239 11.45 -21.51 -6.39
C SER A 239 10.02 -20.97 -6.28
N ILE A 240 9.75 -19.79 -6.87
CA ILE A 240 8.45 -19.13 -6.87
C ILE A 240 7.59 -19.56 -8.05
N VAL A 241 8.19 -19.90 -9.19
CA VAL A 241 7.51 -20.35 -10.42
C VAL A 241 6.49 -21.47 -10.15
N PRO A 242 6.74 -22.53 -9.36
CA PRO A 242 5.74 -23.56 -9.06
C PRO A 242 4.50 -23.03 -8.32
N PHE A 243 4.64 -21.97 -7.53
CA PHE A 243 3.53 -21.29 -6.86
C PHE A 243 2.77 -20.36 -7.81
N ALA A 244 3.50 -19.62 -8.65
CA ALA A 244 2.94 -18.75 -9.68
C ALA A 244 2.26 -19.57 -10.80
N ASP A 245 2.69 -20.78 -11.09
CA ASP A 245 2.11 -21.63 -12.14
C ASP A 245 1.25 -22.76 -11.56
N SER A 246 1.06 -22.79 -10.23
CA SER A 246 0.21 -23.77 -9.57
C SER A 246 -1.19 -23.75 -10.18
N GLN A 247 -1.54 -24.87 -10.82
CA GLN A 247 -2.87 -25.15 -11.38
C GLN A 247 -3.90 -25.49 -10.29
N ASP A 248 -3.51 -25.54 -9.01
CA ASP A 248 -4.44 -25.79 -7.90
C ASP A 248 -5.54 -24.71 -7.92
N PRO A 249 -6.82 -25.09 -8.06
CA PRO A 249 -7.95 -24.16 -8.07
C PRO A 249 -7.96 -23.24 -6.86
N ASN A 250 -7.50 -23.70 -5.69
CA ASN A 250 -7.43 -22.91 -4.47
C ASN A 250 -6.34 -21.85 -4.57
N MET A 251 -5.15 -22.19 -5.05
CA MET A 251 -4.06 -21.22 -5.25
C MET A 251 -4.41 -20.17 -6.31
N LYS A 252 -5.09 -20.59 -7.39
CA LYS A 252 -5.63 -19.66 -8.39
C LYS A 252 -6.65 -18.71 -7.76
N ARG A 253 -7.55 -19.22 -6.91
CA ARG A 253 -8.56 -18.41 -6.21
C ARG A 253 -7.93 -17.45 -5.18
N ILE A 254 -6.90 -17.89 -4.45
CA ILE A 254 -6.09 -17.05 -3.56
C ILE A 254 -5.49 -15.89 -4.34
N ARG A 255 -4.81 -16.17 -5.46
CA ARG A 255 -4.20 -15.14 -6.30
C ARG A 255 -5.21 -14.15 -6.87
N VAL A 256 -6.34 -14.64 -7.36
CA VAL A 256 -7.43 -13.77 -7.88
C VAL A 256 -8.02 -12.92 -6.76
N LEU A 257 -8.22 -13.44 -5.54
CA LEU A 257 -8.75 -12.66 -4.43
C LEU A 257 -7.74 -11.67 -3.83
N LEU A 258 -6.46 -12.02 -3.78
CA LEU A 258 -5.39 -11.08 -3.43
C LEU A 258 -5.32 -9.97 -4.46
N LYS A 259 -5.24 -10.30 -5.75
CA LYS A 259 -5.27 -9.30 -6.82
C LYS A 259 -6.55 -8.47 -6.77
N LYS A 260 -7.70 -9.08 -6.53
CA LYS A 260 -8.96 -8.35 -6.39
C LYS A 260 -8.90 -7.43 -5.18
N LYS A 261 -8.66 -7.91 -3.95
CA LYS A 261 -8.69 -7.07 -2.74
C LYS A 261 -7.59 -6.01 -2.69
N VAL A 262 -6.40 -6.32 -3.18
CA VAL A 262 -5.26 -5.37 -3.20
C VAL A 262 -5.44 -4.35 -4.33
N CYS A 263 -6.02 -4.73 -5.47
CA CYS A 263 -6.18 -3.82 -6.63
C CYS A 263 -7.60 -3.25 -6.81
N SER A 264 -8.61 -3.63 -6.02
CA SER A 264 -10.00 -3.13 -6.17
C SER A 264 -10.25 -1.78 -5.49
N VAL A 265 -9.30 -1.29 -4.69
CA VAL A 265 -9.27 0.14 -4.39
C VAL A 265 -8.66 0.79 -5.62
N HIS A 266 -9.36 1.75 -6.23
CA HIS A 266 -9.00 2.40 -7.50
C HIS A 266 -7.58 3.01 -7.56
N ASP A 267 -6.85 3.00 -6.43
CA ASP A 267 -5.45 3.37 -6.26
C ASP A 267 -4.44 2.24 -6.58
N GLY A 268 -4.88 1.03 -6.92
CA GLY A 268 -3.98 -0.09 -7.26
C GLY A 268 -3.07 0.21 -8.46
N VAL A 269 -3.57 0.97 -9.44
CA VAL A 269 -2.75 1.47 -10.57
C VAL A 269 -1.63 2.39 -10.08
N HIS A 270 -1.89 3.13 -9.00
CA HIS A 270 -0.92 4.06 -8.46
C HIS A 270 0.16 3.36 -7.64
N LEU A 271 -0.17 2.27 -6.93
CA LEU A 271 0.83 1.51 -6.19
C LEU A 271 1.81 0.79 -7.12
N ASP A 272 1.30 0.22 -8.23
CA ASP A 272 2.15 -0.41 -9.26
C ASP A 272 3.04 0.62 -9.95
N GLN A 273 2.54 1.84 -10.14
CA GLN A 273 3.33 2.95 -10.69
C GLN A 273 4.37 3.47 -9.68
N MET A 274 4.04 3.49 -8.39
CA MET A 274 4.97 3.90 -7.34
C MET A 274 6.04 2.84 -7.07
N CYS A 275 5.70 1.56 -7.17
CA CYS A 275 6.58 0.45 -6.84
C CYS A 275 6.32 -0.74 -7.79
N PRO A 276 7.10 -0.91 -8.87
CA PRO A 276 6.91 -2.00 -9.82
C PRO A 276 6.95 -3.41 -9.21
N TYR A 277 7.56 -3.54 -8.03
CA TYR A 277 7.71 -4.80 -7.29
C TYR A 277 6.43 -5.26 -6.57
N THR A 278 5.36 -4.46 -6.56
CA THR A 278 4.03 -4.91 -6.08
C THR A 278 3.43 -5.95 -7.02
N ILE A 279 3.76 -5.84 -8.31
CA ILE A 279 3.56 -6.91 -9.27
C ILE A 279 4.75 -7.87 -9.08
N PRO A 280 4.51 -9.19 -8.96
CA PRO A 280 5.56 -10.18 -8.78
C PRO A 280 6.34 -10.41 -10.10
N THR A 281 6.87 -9.34 -10.67
CA THR A 281 7.70 -9.30 -11.86
C THR A 281 8.92 -8.47 -11.52
N THR A 282 10.07 -9.11 -11.39
CA THR A 282 11.34 -8.40 -11.28
C THR A 282 11.73 -7.90 -12.66
N PRO A 283 11.76 -6.58 -12.90
CA PRO A 283 12.21 -6.05 -14.18
C PRO A 283 13.64 -6.49 -14.47
N VAL A 284 13.84 -7.21 -15.58
CA VAL A 284 15.15 -7.65 -16.05
C VAL A 284 15.63 -6.69 -17.14
N ARG A 285 16.89 -6.27 -17.07
CA ARG A 285 17.50 -5.44 -18.11
C ARG A 285 17.58 -6.21 -19.42
N SER A 286 16.98 -5.68 -20.47
CA SER A 286 17.04 -6.28 -21.82
C SER A 286 18.38 -5.98 -22.50
N GLU A 287 18.83 -6.89 -23.37
CA GLU A 287 20.03 -6.66 -24.18
C GLU A 287 19.82 -5.44 -25.09
N GLY A 288 20.77 -4.49 -25.05
CA GLY A 288 20.66 -3.22 -25.78
C GLY A 288 19.78 -2.14 -25.13
N GLN A 289 19.17 -2.42 -23.97
CA GLN A 289 18.40 -1.40 -23.24
C GLN A 289 19.34 -0.33 -22.66
N SER A 290 19.00 0.94 -22.90
CA SER A 290 19.72 2.07 -22.30
C SER A 290 19.58 2.08 -20.78
N ASP A 291 20.60 2.60 -20.08
CA ASP A 291 20.58 2.72 -18.62
C ASP A 291 19.35 3.50 -18.12
N ASP A 292 18.98 4.56 -18.84
CA ASP A 292 17.83 5.40 -18.51
C ASP A 292 16.50 4.66 -18.67
N ALA A 293 16.35 3.89 -19.75
CA ALA A 293 15.17 3.06 -19.95
C ALA A 293 15.06 1.96 -18.88
N TYR A 294 16.20 1.40 -18.45
CA TYR A 294 16.23 0.44 -17.36
C TYR A 294 15.85 1.09 -16.02
N ARG A 295 16.39 2.28 -15.70
CA ARG A 295 16.02 3.05 -14.50
C ARG A 295 14.53 3.36 -14.42
N LEU A 296 13.93 3.78 -15.54
CA LEU A 296 12.48 3.97 -15.62
C LEU A 296 11.72 2.65 -15.39
N SER A 297 12.19 1.53 -15.95
CA SER A 297 11.53 0.22 -15.79
C SER A 297 11.56 -0.33 -14.36
N ILE A 298 12.56 0.05 -13.55
CA ILE A 298 12.62 -0.28 -12.11
C ILE A 298 11.88 0.73 -11.23
N GLY A 299 11.21 1.72 -11.84
CA GLY A 299 10.36 2.69 -11.16
C GLY A 299 11.09 3.92 -10.62
N MET A 300 12.31 4.23 -11.09
CA MET A 300 12.95 5.51 -10.77
C MET A 300 12.24 6.65 -11.49
N GLU A 301 11.91 7.70 -10.75
CA GLU A 301 11.27 8.89 -11.31
C GLU A 301 12.32 9.86 -11.89
N GLN A 302 11.97 10.51 -13.00
CA GLN A 302 12.71 11.66 -13.50
C GLN A 302 12.09 12.94 -12.93
N ASP A 303 12.93 13.81 -12.39
CA ASP A 303 12.52 15.15 -11.97
C ASP A 303 12.22 16.03 -13.21
N THR A 304 11.67 17.22 -12.99
CA THR A 304 11.33 18.19 -14.06
C THR A 304 12.50 18.60 -14.95
N ASN A 305 13.74 18.37 -14.49
CA ASN A 305 14.97 18.70 -15.19
C ASN A 305 15.51 17.53 -16.04
N HIS A 306 14.72 16.45 -16.21
CA HIS A 306 15.15 15.19 -16.83
C HIS A 306 16.31 14.49 -16.10
N SER A 307 16.67 14.94 -14.90
CA SER A 307 17.57 14.22 -14.00
C SER A 307 16.79 13.15 -13.26
N PHE A 308 17.35 11.95 -13.18
CA PHE A 308 16.80 10.92 -12.30
C PHE A 308 16.90 11.35 -10.84
N GLU A 309 15.90 10.97 -10.05
CA GLU A 309 15.95 11.14 -8.60
C GLU A 309 17.19 10.47 -7.98
N SER A 310 17.62 10.96 -6.82
CA SER A 310 18.73 10.35 -6.10
C SER A 310 18.39 8.93 -5.63
N PHE A 311 19.41 8.08 -5.52
CA PHE A 311 19.25 6.70 -5.04
C PHE A 311 18.60 6.62 -3.65
N ASP A 312 18.91 7.59 -2.77
CA ASP A 312 18.32 7.65 -1.43
C ASP A 312 16.83 7.97 -1.48
N LYS A 313 16.42 8.91 -2.34
CA LYS A 313 15.01 9.26 -2.56
C LYS A 313 14.24 8.06 -3.11
N TYR A 314 14.78 7.38 -4.12
CA TYR A 314 14.21 6.13 -4.66
C TYR A 314 14.06 5.06 -3.56
N THR A 315 15.13 4.82 -2.79
CA THR A 315 15.14 3.81 -1.74
C THR A 315 14.11 4.13 -0.66
N GLN A 316 13.95 5.40 -0.28
CA GLN A 316 12.94 5.84 0.68
C GLN A 316 11.51 5.62 0.15
N ARG A 317 11.24 5.94 -1.13
CA ARG A 317 9.94 5.66 -1.76
C ARG A 317 9.64 4.16 -1.77
N MET A 318 10.60 3.32 -2.17
CA MET A 318 10.45 1.87 -2.16
C MET A 318 10.23 1.34 -0.74
N ALA A 319 10.97 1.82 0.26
CA ALA A 319 10.81 1.41 1.65
C ALA A 319 9.41 1.73 2.18
N MET A 320 8.84 2.89 1.82
CA MET A 320 7.46 3.24 2.15
C MET A 320 6.45 2.29 1.48
N ALA A 321 6.64 1.97 0.20
CA ALA A 321 5.77 1.03 -0.51
C ALA A 321 5.81 -0.38 0.11
N VAL A 322 6.99 -0.87 0.49
CA VAL A 322 7.13 -2.16 1.19
C VAL A 322 6.49 -2.11 2.57
N ALA A 323 6.63 -1.02 3.32
CA ALA A 323 5.98 -0.86 4.61
C ALA A 323 4.44 -0.86 4.49
N LEU A 324 3.90 -0.18 3.47
CA LEU A 324 2.47 -0.23 3.13
C LEU A 324 2.03 -1.65 2.78
N LEU A 325 2.80 -2.38 1.96
CA LEU A 325 2.51 -3.76 1.61
C LEU A 325 2.51 -4.66 2.86
N LEU A 326 3.44 -4.46 3.79
CA LEU A 326 3.49 -5.21 5.04
C LEU A 326 2.27 -4.92 5.93
N ALA A 327 1.84 -3.66 6.03
CA ALA A 327 0.61 -3.30 6.74
C ALA A 327 -0.64 -3.91 6.10
N VAL A 328 -0.71 -3.93 4.76
CA VAL A 328 -1.75 -4.65 4.02
C VAL A 328 -1.69 -6.15 4.30
N MET A 329 -0.49 -6.75 4.35
CA MET A 329 -0.33 -8.16 4.73
C MET A 329 -0.76 -8.44 6.17
N GLN A 330 -0.54 -7.52 7.12
CA GLN A 330 -1.00 -7.69 8.49
C GLN A 330 -2.53 -7.72 8.58
N THR A 331 -3.18 -6.78 7.87
CA THR A 331 -4.64 -6.67 7.90
C THR A 331 -5.33 -7.73 7.06
N ALA A 332 -4.86 -7.95 5.83
CA ALA A 332 -5.40 -8.95 4.91
C ALA A 332 -4.97 -10.37 5.26
N GLY A 333 -3.80 -10.55 5.89
CA GLY A 333 -3.27 -11.84 6.29
C GLY A 333 -4.22 -12.59 7.21
N PHE A 334 -4.90 -11.89 8.13
CA PHE A 334 -5.93 -12.49 8.97
C PHE A 334 -7.12 -13.02 8.18
N GLU A 335 -7.62 -12.26 7.22
CA GLU A 335 -8.71 -12.71 6.36
C GLU A 335 -8.29 -13.86 5.45
N LEU A 336 -7.08 -13.80 4.89
CA LEU A 336 -6.51 -14.87 4.06
C LEU A 336 -6.34 -16.15 4.87
N HIS A 337 -5.82 -16.06 6.09
CA HIS A 337 -5.71 -17.19 6.99
C HIS A 337 -7.08 -17.78 7.33
N ARG A 338 -8.08 -16.94 7.64
CA ARG A 338 -9.44 -17.42 7.94
C ARG A 338 -10.09 -18.14 6.76
N GLN A 339 -9.88 -17.62 5.55
CA GLN A 339 -10.49 -18.15 4.33
C GLN A 339 -9.80 -19.41 3.82
N TYR A 340 -8.46 -19.46 3.89
CA TYR A 340 -7.65 -20.51 3.25
C TYR A 340 -6.96 -21.47 4.23
N LYS A 341 -7.02 -21.18 5.53
CA LYS A 341 -6.57 -22.04 6.64
C LYS A 341 -5.17 -22.61 6.40
N SER A 342 -5.06 -23.93 6.27
CA SER A 342 -3.81 -24.67 6.09
C SER A 342 -3.02 -24.26 4.84
N GLN A 343 -3.68 -23.81 3.77
CA GLN A 343 -2.98 -23.37 2.56
C GLN A 343 -2.21 -22.07 2.78
N PHE A 344 -2.78 -21.15 3.56
CA PHE A 344 -2.07 -19.92 3.93
C PHE A 344 -0.91 -20.21 4.88
N LEU A 345 -1.08 -21.16 5.82
CA LEU A 345 0.02 -21.60 6.69
C LEU A 345 1.19 -22.21 5.91
N LYS A 346 0.92 -22.99 4.86
CA LYS A 346 1.96 -23.51 3.97
C LYS A 346 2.72 -22.38 3.28
N LEU A 347 1.99 -21.38 2.77
CA LEU A 347 2.62 -20.20 2.15
C LEU A 347 3.49 -19.43 3.16
N ALA A 348 2.97 -19.17 4.36
CA ALA A 348 3.71 -18.50 5.43
C ALA A 348 4.98 -19.28 5.81
N SER A 349 4.88 -20.61 5.92
CA SER A 349 6.02 -21.48 6.21
C SER A 349 7.09 -21.43 5.11
N VAL A 350 6.71 -21.37 3.83
CA VAL A 350 7.65 -21.21 2.71
C VAL A 350 8.34 -19.84 2.76
N ILE A 351 7.62 -18.78 3.10
CA ILE A 351 8.21 -17.45 3.28
C ILE A 351 9.24 -17.48 4.42
N GLU A 352 8.90 -18.12 5.54
CA GLU A 352 9.78 -18.24 6.71
C GLU A 352 11.06 -19.03 6.40
N SER A 353 10.95 -20.19 5.76
CA SER A 353 12.08 -21.09 5.55
C SER A 353 12.96 -20.73 4.35
N ASN A 354 12.36 -20.21 3.27
CA ASN A 354 13.07 -19.97 2.02
C ASN A 354 13.38 -18.49 1.79
N VAL A 355 12.42 -17.59 2.05
CA VAL A 355 12.55 -16.18 1.66
C VAL A 355 13.31 -15.37 2.71
N VAL A 356 12.93 -15.49 3.99
CA VAL A 356 13.54 -14.71 5.08
C VAL A 356 15.06 -14.93 5.17
N PRO A 357 15.62 -16.16 5.12
CA PRO A 357 17.07 -16.36 5.20
C PRO A 357 17.84 -15.77 4.02
N ILE A 358 17.24 -15.76 2.82
CA ILE A 358 17.85 -15.17 1.63
C ILE A 358 17.92 -13.64 1.79
N LEU A 359 16.82 -13.02 2.25
CA LEU A 359 16.80 -11.59 2.52
C LEU A 359 17.80 -11.21 3.63
N SER A 360 17.87 -11.97 4.72
CA SER A 360 18.80 -11.70 5.84
C SER A 360 20.28 -11.69 5.43
N ARG A 361 20.67 -12.43 4.37
CA ARG A 361 22.06 -12.46 3.89
C ARG A 361 22.42 -11.25 3.05
N ASP A 362 21.45 -10.68 2.33
CA ASP A 362 21.69 -9.64 1.32
C ASP A 362 21.25 -8.23 1.74
N VAL A 363 20.53 -8.11 2.86
CA VAL A 363 20.02 -6.83 3.34
C VAL A 363 21.15 -5.94 3.84
N LYS A 364 21.41 -4.88 3.05
CA LYS A 364 22.14 -3.69 3.50
C LYS A 364 21.30 -2.97 4.55
N SER A 365 21.94 -2.23 5.46
CA SER A 365 21.34 -1.63 6.67
C SER A 365 19.97 -0.95 6.49
N GLY A 366 19.69 -0.37 5.32
CA GLY A 366 18.44 0.34 5.03
C GLY A 366 17.15 -0.50 5.07
N ALA A 367 17.19 -1.81 4.80
CA ALA A 367 15.99 -2.67 4.79
C ALA A 367 15.87 -3.60 6.01
N ALA A 368 16.82 -3.51 6.96
CA ALA A 368 16.89 -4.41 8.10
C ALA A 368 15.66 -4.33 9.01
N ALA A 369 15.12 -3.12 9.22
CA ALA A 369 13.93 -2.91 10.03
C ALA A 369 12.69 -3.60 9.42
N THR A 370 12.46 -3.44 8.12
CA THR A 370 11.33 -4.06 7.43
C THR A 370 11.45 -5.58 7.38
N LEU A 371 12.66 -6.10 7.18
CA LEU A 371 12.93 -7.54 7.27
C LEU A 371 12.66 -8.09 8.67
N ALA A 372 13.06 -7.38 9.72
CA ALA A 372 12.80 -7.77 11.10
C ALA A 372 11.29 -7.80 11.38
N GLN A 373 10.52 -6.82 10.86
CA GLN A 373 9.07 -6.80 10.97
C GLN A 373 8.42 -7.96 10.21
N LEU A 374 8.87 -8.26 8.98
CA LEU A 374 8.38 -9.41 8.21
C LEU A 374 8.66 -10.73 8.93
N THR A 375 9.88 -10.89 9.45
CA THR A 375 10.29 -12.08 10.21
C THR A 375 9.40 -12.26 11.44
N THR A 376 9.23 -11.19 12.21
CA THR A 376 8.34 -11.17 13.38
C THR A 376 6.91 -11.53 12.98
N PHE A 377 6.39 -10.94 11.90
CA PHE A 377 5.04 -11.18 11.39
C PHE A 377 4.79 -12.66 11.06
N VAL A 378 5.74 -13.29 10.35
CA VAL A 378 5.60 -14.68 9.91
C VAL A 378 5.83 -15.65 11.07
N THR A 379 6.92 -15.49 11.83
CA THR A 379 7.29 -16.41 12.92
C THR A 379 6.32 -16.35 14.09
N GLN A 380 5.84 -15.15 14.48
CA GLN A 380 4.82 -15.03 15.53
C GLN A 380 3.41 -15.37 15.04
N ARG A 381 3.24 -15.64 13.74
CA ARG A 381 1.95 -15.89 13.10
C ARG A 381 0.91 -14.82 13.46
N SER A 382 1.31 -13.55 13.43
CA SER A 382 0.42 -12.45 13.83
C SER A 382 -0.80 -12.30 12.92
N PHE A 383 -0.77 -12.92 11.73
CA PHE A 383 -1.94 -13.12 10.87
C PHE A 383 -3.02 -14.05 11.48
N VAL A 384 -2.78 -14.73 12.60
CA VAL A 384 -3.83 -15.49 13.32
C VAL A 384 -4.64 -14.58 14.23
N THR A 385 -4.04 -13.48 14.70
CA THR A 385 -4.69 -12.50 15.56
C THR A 385 -5.49 -11.51 14.72
N GLU A 386 -6.71 -11.19 15.16
CA GLU A 386 -7.53 -10.18 14.48
C GLU A 386 -6.83 -8.81 14.62
N PRO A 387 -6.55 -8.08 13.52
CA PRO A 387 -5.85 -6.80 13.59
C PRO A 387 -6.67 -5.77 14.35
N GLU A 388 -5.99 -4.96 15.15
CA GLU A 388 -6.61 -3.90 15.94
C GLU A 388 -7.35 -2.91 15.04
N GLY A 389 -8.51 -2.43 15.49
CA GLY A 389 -9.35 -1.49 14.73
C GLY A 389 -10.18 -2.10 13.61
N ARG A 390 -10.06 -3.40 13.32
CA ARG A 390 -10.94 -4.05 12.31
C ARG A 390 -12.40 -4.05 12.73
N ARG A 391 -12.66 -4.41 13.98
CA ARG A 391 -13.93 -4.10 14.60
C ARG A 391 -13.74 -2.71 15.16
N PRO A 392 -14.40 -1.68 14.62
CA PRO A 392 -14.55 -0.46 15.40
C PRO A 392 -15.15 -0.96 16.70
N THR A 393 -14.38 -0.88 17.79
CA THR A 393 -15.00 -0.90 19.10
C THR A 393 -16.04 0.17 18.98
N GLU A 394 -17.31 -0.21 19.13
CA GLU A 394 -18.34 0.78 19.34
C GLU A 394 -17.82 1.54 20.54
N THR A 395 -17.16 2.67 20.29
CA THR A 395 -16.89 3.66 21.30
C THR A 395 -18.30 3.93 21.74
N SER A 396 -18.68 3.35 22.88
CA SER A 396 -19.85 3.77 23.61
C SER A 396 -19.60 5.26 23.73
N VAL A 397 -20.24 6.03 22.85
CA VAL A 397 -20.27 7.47 22.94
C VAL A 397 -20.94 7.63 24.29
N THR A 398 -20.12 7.82 25.31
CA THR A 398 -20.63 7.94 26.67
C THR A 398 -21.55 9.14 26.59
N ALA A 399 -22.73 9.06 27.22
CA ALA A 399 -23.71 10.14 27.18
C ALA A 399 -23.09 11.51 27.55
N ALA A 400 -21.96 11.51 28.27
CA ALA A 400 -21.14 12.69 28.56
C ALA A 400 -20.55 13.40 27.32
N ASP A 401 -20.24 12.68 26.23
CA ASP A 401 -19.76 13.26 24.97
C ASP A 401 -20.91 13.76 24.07
N GLU A 402 -22.14 13.28 24.25
CA GLU A 402 -23.32 13.79 23.52
C GLU A 402 -23.85 15.13 24.08
N GLU A 403 -23.58 15.47 25.34
CA GLU A 403 -24.19 16.66 25.96
C GLU A 403 -23.52 18.01 25.64
N LYS A 404 -22.41 18.06 24.88
CA LYS A 404 -21.67 19.32 24.68
C LYS A 404 -21.99 20.12 23.40
N SER A 405 -22.78 19.60 22.45
CA SER A 405 -22.91 20.26 21.13
C SER A 405 -24.20 21.04 20.85
N THR A 406 -25.15 21.18 21.79
CA THR A 406 -26.48 21.75 21.46
C THR A 406 -26.78 23.12 22.06
N LYS A 407 -25.86 23.75 22.82
CA LYS A 407 -26.17 25.03 23.50
C LYS A 407 -25.48 26.29 22.99
N ASP A 408 -24.47 26.22 22.14
CA ASP A 408 -23.68 27.42 21.81
C ASP A 408 -23.86 27.99 20.39
N ASP A 409 -24.59 27.33 19.48
CA ASP A 409 -24.65 27.75 18.07
C ASP A 409 -25.80 28.71 17.72
N ASN A 410 -26.61 29.16 18.69
CA ASN A 410 -27.79 29.98 18.38
C ASN A 410 -27.58 31.51 18.49
N ASN A 411 -26.34 32.02 18.58
CA ASN A 411 -26.13 33.45 18.87
C ASN A 411 -25.11 34.20 17.98
N SER A 412 -24.72 33.71 16.79
CA SER A 412 -23.72 34.41 15.96
C SER A 412 -24.18 34.99 14.62
N PHE A 413 -25.47 34.91 14.24
CA PHE A 413 -25.94 35.40 12.93
C PHE A 413 -26.71 36.72 12.94
N ASN A 414 -26.65 37.54 14.00
CA ASN A 414 -27.43 38.78 14.05
C ASN A 414 -26.65 40.03 14.51
N ARG A 415 -25.44 40.25 13.98
CA ARG A 415 -24.80 41.57 14.03
C ARG A 415 -24.22 41.97 12.68
N ASN A 416 -24.67 43.15 12.23
CA ASN A 416 -24.11 44.04 11.21
C ASN A 416 -24.57 43.89 9.76
N ASP A 417 -25.88 44.02 9.56
CA ASP A 417 -26.46 44.48 8.28
C ASP A 417 -27.09 45.88 8.42
N GLN A 418 -26.41 46.78 9.16
CA GLN A 418 -26.82 48.17 9.30
C GLN A 418 -25.66 49.12 8.99
N SER A 419 -25.98 50.11 8.14
CA SER A 419 -25.18 51.28 7.78
C SER A 419 -24.12 51.02 6.72
N TYR A 420 -24.43 51.32 5.45
CA TYR A 420 -23.95 52.55 4.79
C TYR A 420 -24.77 52.83 3.53
N ASN A 421 -25.91 53.51 3.73
CA ASN A 421 -26.58 54.33 2.73
C ASN A 421 -26.48 55.79 3.20
N SER A 422 -25.41 56.49 2.83
CA SER A 422 -25.21 57.94 2.95
C SER A 422 -23.88 58.26 2.25
N GLY A 423 -23.74 59.14 1.29
CA GLY A 423 -24.66 60.09 0.69
C GLY A 423 -23.96 60.76 -0.49
N TYR A 424 -24.76 61.30 -1.39
CA TYR A 424 -24.36 62.28 -2.38
C TYR A 424 -23.81 63.54 -1.70
N GLY A 425 -22.71 64.11 -2.21
CA GLY A 425 -22.18 65.42 -1.78
C GLY A 425 -20.68 65.54 -2.09
N GLN A 426 -20.25 66.10 -3.22
CA GLN A 426 -20.13 67.54 -3.50
C GLN A 426 -19.01 68.23 -2.68
N ARG A 427 -18.17 68.99 -3.40
CA ARG A 427 -17.08 69.91 -2.96
C ARG A 427 -15.77 69.21 -2.58
N GLY A 428 -14.61 69.57 -3.10
CA GLY A 428 -14.15 70.91 -3.50
C GLY A 428 -13.06 71.35 -2.52
N GLY A 429 -11.86 71.64 -2.99
CA GLY A 429 -10.75 72.14 -2.16
C GLY A 429 -9.41 71.60 -2.66
N ARG A 430 -8.70 72.26 -3.60
CA ARG A 430 -7.85 73.46 -3.42
C ARG A 430 -6.86 73.33 -2.25
N GLY A 431 -5.58 73.25 -2.62
CA GLY A 431 -4.40 73.39 -1.76
C GLY A 431 -3.25 72.58 -2.37
N GLY A 432 -2.27 73.12 -3.09
CA GLY A 432 -1.67 74.44 -3.00
C GLY A 432 -0.56 74.43 -1.96
N GLY A 433 0.71 74.40 -2.39
CA GLY A 433 1.89 74.57 -1.53
C GLY A 433 2.98 73.52 -1.80
N ARG A 434 4.02 73.72 -2.63
CA ARG A 434 5.12 74.70 -2.61
C ARG A 434 6.36 74.18 -1.84
N GLY A 435 7.48 74.13 -2.57
CA GLY A 435 8.84 74.22 -2.03
C GLY A 435 9.65 72.91 -2.14
N GLY A 436 10.83 72.86 -2.76
CA GLY A 436 11.65 73.92 -3.29
C GLY A 436 12.95 73.38 -3.88
N TYR A 437 13.50 74.14 -4.82
CA TYR A 437 14.88 74.06 -5.27
C TYR A 437 15.82 74.73 -4.25
N ARG A 438 17.01 74.17 -4.04
CA ARG A 438 18.36 74.79 -4.04
C ARG A 438 19.38 73.67 -3.75
N ARG A 439 20.38 73.48 -4.62
CA ARG A 439 21.71 74.14 -4.63
C ARG A 439 22.51 73.88 -3.37
#